data_AF-A0A536EYD0-F1
#
_entry.id   AF-A0A536EYD0-F1
#
_cell.length_a   1.000
_cell.length_b   1.000
_cell.length_c   1.000
_cell.angle_alpha   90.00
_cell.angle_beta   90.00
_cell.angle_gamma   90.00
#
_symmetry.space_group_name_H-M   'P 1'
#
loop_
_entity.id
_entity.type
_entity.pdbx_description
1 polymer ?
#
loop_
_entity_poly.entity_id
_entity_poly.type
_entity_poly.pdbx_seq_one_letter_code
_entity_poly.pdbx_strand_id
1 'polypeptide(L)'
;MPSPLPFPRKLLVAIAILAAVVGCQPSGPRPVPSVPQIGGNLKCAQGDHGYEDLQAGWAFCYPGSWKYIERSQAIQSPSGLDLTFDITNVPCTSPPSGQPQCSPDAGLFAVMIISTYQREGSADLAHWVEVNIKPVPDLQTISWGNAVEAVKLTDGRRIALTPHHVVIMDLHSGPLNLEKEMSSRLSTWKFNL
;
A
#
# COMPACT_ATOMS: atom_id res chain seq x y z
N MET A 1 -57.65 -66.78 -10.72
CA MET A 1 -56.83 -65.71 -11.36
C MET A 1 -56.08 -64.95 -10.25
N PRO A 2 -54.81 -64.58 -10.46
CA PRO A 2 -53.87 -64.20 -9.41
C PRO A 2 -53.70 -62.68 -9.22
N SER A 3 -53.16 -62.27 -8.05
CA SER A 3 -52.43 -61.01 -7.85
C SER A 3 -51.01 -61.10 -8.46
N PRO A 4 -50.31 -59.98 -8.78
CA PRO A 4 -49.39 -59.38 -7.79
C PRO A 4 -49.13 -57.85 -7.90
N LEU A 5 -48.88 -57.28 -6.71
CA LEU A 5 -47.86 -56.34 -6.21
C LEU A 5 -47.46 -54.98 -6.88
N PRO A 6 -47.07 -53.97 -6.05
CA PRO A 6 -46.63 -52.61 -6.44
C PRO A 6 -45.10 -52.38 -6.39
N PHE A 7 -44.58 -51.38 -7.12
CA PHE A 7 -43.17 -50.91 -7.08
C PHE A 7 -43.05 -49.44 -7.61
N PRO A 8 -41.96 -48.66 -7.37
CA PRO A 8 -41.47 -48.20 -6.06
C PRO A 8 -40.91 -46.74 -6.05
N ARG A 9 -40.35 -46.41 -4.87
CA ARG A 9 -39.64 -45.24 -4.32
C ARG A 9 -38.60 -44.46 -5.16
N LYS A 10 -38.57 -43.14 -4.88
CA LYS A 10 -37.44 -42.19 -4.70
C LYS A 10 -36.36 -42.07 -5.81
N LEU A 11 -36.18 -40.85 -6.33
CA LEU A 11 -34.86 -40.34 -6.72
C LEU A 11 -34.77 -38.80 -6.53
N LEU A 12 -33.90 -38.37 -5.61
CA LEU A 12 -33.39 -37.01 -5.42
C LEU A 12 -31.91 -37.06 -5.80
N VAL A 13 -31.44 -36.34 -6.84
CA VAL A 13 -30.01 -36.04 -7.10
C VAL A 13 -29.97 -34.77 -7.98
N ALA A 14 -29.72 -33.57 -7.42
CA ALA A 14 -28.44 -32.86 -7.31
C ALA A 14 -27.78 -32.50 -8.66
N ILE A 15 -27.89 -31.23 -9.07
CA ILE A 15 -27.10 -30.64 -10.16
C ILE A 15 -25.84 -30.03 -9.54
N ALA A 16 -24.69 -30.64 -9.79
CA ALA A 16 -23.38 -30.06 -9.51
C ALA A 16 -22.68 -29.79 -10.84
N ILE A 17 -22.51 -28.51 -11.18
CA ILE A 17 -21.71 -28.08 -12.33
C ILE A 17 -20.27 -27.94 -11.83
N LEU A 18 -19.40 -28.87 -12.20
CA LEU A 18 -17.95 -28.77 -12.04
C LEU A 18 -17.33 -28.51 -13.42
N ALA A 19 -17.02 -27.26 -13.70
CA ALA A 19 -16.18 -26.88 -14.82
C ALA A 19 -14.71 -27.07 -14.41
N ALA A 20 -14.06 -28.10 -14.94
CA ALA A 20 -12.62 -28.31 -14.80
C ALA A 20 -11.88 -27.34 -15.73
N VAL A 21 -11.37 -26.23 -15.18
CA VAL A 21 -10.37 -25.41 -15.86
C VAL A 21 -9.00 -26.01 -15.51
N VAL A 22 -8.39 -26.69 -16.47
CA VAL A 22 -6.98 -27.10 -16.41
C VAL A 22 -6.14 -25.82 -16.57
N GLY A 23 -5.85 -25.17 -15.44
CA GLY A 23 -4.89 -24.08 -15.36
C GLY A 23 -3.51 -24.61 -14.96
N CYS A 24 -2.48 -24.25 -15.72
CA CYS A 24 -1.08 -24.55 -15.43
C CYS A 24 -0.73 -24.16 -13.98
N GLN A 25 -0.15 -25.09 -13.21
CA GLN A 25 0.33 -24.81 -11.85
C GLN A 25 1.45 -23.75 -11.90
N PRO A 26 1.28 -22.57 -11.28
CA PRO A 26 2.40 -21.67 -11.06
C PRO A 26 3.30 -22.28 -9.97
N SER A 27 4.58 -22.36 -10.29
CA SER A 27 5.65 -22.75 -9.39
C SER A 27 5.65 -21.94 -8.08
N GLY A 28 5.45 -22.66 -6.96
CA GLY A 28 5.72 -22.21 -5.58
C GLY A 28 4.76 -21.15 -5.01
N PRO A 29 4.54 -21.14 -3.68
CA PRO A 29 3.85 -20.01 -3.05
C PRO A 29 4.72 -18.76 -3.23
N ARG A 30 4.28 -17.85 -4.10
CA ARG A 30 4.81 -16.49 -4.13
C ARG A 30 4.53 -15.84 -2.77
N PRO A 31 5.42 -15.01 -2.22
CA PRO A 31 5.12 -14.23 -1.03
C PRO A 31 3.78 -13.53 -1.22
N VAL A 32 2.77 -13.93 -0.45
CA VAL A 32 1.46 -13.30 -0.49
C VAL A 32 1.52 -12.12 0.49
N PRO A 33 1.29 -10.89 0.02
CA PRO A 33 1.26 -9.73 0.89
C PRO A 33 0.10 -9.86 1.88
N SER A 34 0.33 -9.36 3.10
CA SER A 34 -0.62 -9.44 4.22
C SER A 34 -1.85 -8.53 4.05
N VAL A 35 -1.89 -7.74 2.98
CA VAL A 35 -3.02 -6.92 2.50
C VAL A 35 -3.14 -7.18 0.99
N PRO A 36 -4.36 -7.21 0.40
CA PRO A 36 -4.51 -7.29 -1.05
C PRO A 36 -3.64 -6.24 -1.75
N GLN A 37 -2.77 -6.64 -2.70
CA GLN A 37 -2.13 -5.65 -3.56
C GLN A 37 -3.19 -5.12 -4.51
N ILE A 38 -3.77 -4.01 -4.11
CA ILE A 38 -4.44 -3.09 -5.02
C ILE A 38 -3.30 -2.18 -5.52
N GLY A 39 -3.21 -1.94 -6.82
CA GLY A 39 -2.02 -1.35 -7.43
C GLY A 39 -1.68 -1.86 -8.83
N GLY A 40 -2.57 -2.59 -9.51
CA GLY A 40 -2.31 -3.22 -10.81
C GLY A 40 -1.83 -2.28 -11.93
N ASN A 41 -1.97 -0.96 -11.74
CA ASN A 41 -1.50 0.08 -12.66
C ASN A 41 -0.15 0.71 -12.27
N LEU A 42 0.40 0.40 -11.08
CA LEU A 42 1.71 0.88 -10.68
C LEU A 42 2.81 0.09 -11.38
N LYS A 43 3.75 0.84 -11.99
CA LYS A 43 4.95 0.27 -12.59
C LYS A 43 6.05 0.15 -11.52
N CYS A 44 5.93 -0.86 -10.66
CA CYS A 44 6.94 -1.13 -9.65
C CYS A 44 8.18 -1.80 -10.25
N ALA A 45 9.35 -1.50 -9.69
CA ALA A 45 10.59 -2.17 -10.06
C ALA A 45 10.51 -3.67 -9.72
N GLN A 46 11.35 -4.47 -10.34
CA GLN A 46 11.41 -5.90 -10.04
C GLN A 46 11.75 -6.12 -8.55
N GLY A 47 10.89 -6.88 -7.86
CA GLY A 47 11.05 -7.16 -6.42
C GLY A 47 10.42 -6.12 -5.50
N ASP A 48 9.88 -5.02 -6.04
CA ASP A 48 9.01 -4.10 -5.32
C ASP A 48 7.55 -4.55 -5.43
N HIS A 49 6.75 -4.07 -4.48
CA HIS A 49 5.33 -4.30 -4.35
C HIS A 49 4.56 -2.99 -4.50
N GLY A 50 3.35 -3.04 -5.05
CA GLY A 50 2.44 -1.90 -5.11
C GLY A 50 1.52 -1.84 -3.89
N TYR A 51 1.26 -0.63 -3.42
CA TYR A 51 0.17 -0.31 -2.49
C TYR A 51 -0.72 0.76 -3.11
N GLU A 52 -2.02 0.66 -2.90
CA GLU A 52 -3.03 1.59 -3.39
C GLU A 52 -4.13 1.77 -2.34
N ASP A 53 -4.43 3.03 -2.02
CA ASP A 53 -5.63 3.41 -1.28
C ASP A 53 -6.51 4.27 -2.18
N LEU A 54 -7.60 3.67 -2.66
CA LEU A 54 -8.58 4.32 -3.53
C LEU A 54 -9.37 5.43 -2.82
N GLN A 55 -9.50 5.38 -1.50
CA GLN A 55 -10.21 6.41 -0.73
C GLN A 55 -9.32 7.63 -0.53
N ALA A 56 -8.03 7.41 -0.26
CA ALA A 56 -7.05 8.48 -0.13
C ALA A 56 -6.61 9.03 -1.50
N GLY A 57 -6.83 8.27 -2.58
CA GLY A 57 -6.60 8.68 -3.97
C GLY A 57 -5.13 8.63 -4.37
N TRP A 58 -4.33 7.79 -3.71
CA TRP A 58 -2.91 7.64 -4.01
C TRP A 58 -2.39 6.21 -3.87
N ALA A 59 -1.26 5.97 -4.52
CA ALA A 59 -0.60 4.67 -4.56
C ALA A 59 0.91 4.85 -4.73
N PHE A 60 1.69 3.89 -4.23
CA PHE A 60 3.15 3.89 -4.35
C PHE A 60 3.73 2.47 -4.39
N CYS A 61 4.99 2.36 -4.85
CA CYS A 61 5.75 1.13 -4.75
C CYS A 61 6.65 1.13 -3.50
N TYR A 62 6.82 -0.04 -2.90
CA TYR A 62 7.67 -0.25 -1.72
C TYR A 62 8.49 -1.54 -1.84
N PRO A 63 9.59 -1.70 -1.08
CA PRO A 63 10.40 -2.92 -1.12
C PRO A 63 9.57 -4.17 -0.83
N GLY A 64 9.71 -5.20 -1.68
CA GLY A 64 8.96 -6.46 -1.49
C GLY A 64 9.34 -7.26 -0.23
N SER A 65 10.45 -6.89 0.42
CA SER A 65 10.84 -7.45 1.71
C SER A 65 10.08 -6.85 2.89
N TRP A 66 9.27 -5.80 2.70
CA TRP A 66 8.52 -5.19 3.79
C TRP A 66 7.21 -5.94 4.07
N LYS A 67 6.90 -6.04 5.35
CA LYS A 67 5.54 -6.25 5.86
C LYS A 67 5.15 -5.03 6.66
N TYR A 68 3.86 -4.72 6.68
CA TYR A 68 3.35 -3.62 7.48
C TYR A 68 1.99 -3.95 8.08
N ILE A 69 1.68 -3.27 9.19
CA ILE A 69 0.34 -3.13 9.73
C ILE A 69 -0.08 -1.69 9.45
N GLU A 70 -1.27 -1.52 8.90
CA GLU A 70 -1.85 -0.22 8.62
C GLU A 70 -2.85 0.17 9.70
N ARG A 71 -2.83 1.45 10.10
CA ARG A 71 -3.82 2.05 11.02
C ARG A 71 -4.29 3.37 10.44
N SER A 72 -5.61 3.56 10.40
CA SER A 72 -6.23 4.79 9.90
C SER A 72 -6.77 5.66 11.03
N GLN A 73 -6.62 6.98 10.89
CA GLN A 73 -7.15 7.95 11.82
C GLN A 73 -7.69 9.17 11.06
N ALA A 74 -8.97 9.51 11.26
CA ALA A 74 -9.54 10.73 10.71
C ALA A 74 -9.03 11.97 11.47
N ILE A 75 -8.74 13.03 10.73
CA ILE A 75 -8.36 14.35 11.27
C ILE A 75 -9.46 15.35 10.94
N GLN A 76 -9.81 16.18 11.92
CA GLN A 76 -10.91 17.14 11.81
C GLN A 76 -10.47 18.56 11.40
N SER A 77 -9.21 18.93 11.63
CA SER A 77 -8.72 20.28 11.32
C SER A 77 -7.21 20.28 11.01
N PRO A 78 -6.81 20.48 9.75
CA PRO A 78 -7.66 20.45 8.55
C PRO A 78 -8.30 19.07 8.35
N SER A 79 -9.45 19.01 7.67
CA SER A 79 -10.14 17.74 7.44
C SER A 79 -9.25 16.80 6.62
N GLY A 80 -9.07 15.57 7.09
CA GLY A 80 -8.17 14.63 6.45
C GLY A 80 -8.14 13.23 7.07
N LEU A 81 -7.16 12.46 6.63
CA LEU A 81 -6.91 11.07 6.99
C LEU A 81 -5.42 10.84 7.16
N ASP A 82 -5.03 10.27 8.29
CA ASP A 82 -3.70 9.73 8.51
C ASP A 82 -3.71 8.22 8.35
N LEU A 83 -2.85 7.70 7.49
CA LEU A 83 -2.53 6.28 7.40
C LEU A 83 -1.13 6.04 7.97
N THR A 84 -1.07 5.34 9.09
CA THR A 84 0.17 4.92 9.73
C THR A 84 0.54 3.50 9.30
N PHE A 85 1.76 3.33 8.82
CA PHE A 85 2.35 2.06 8.44
C PHE A 85 3.43 1.68 9.45
N ASP A 86 3.15 0.66 10.24
CA ASP A 86 4.12 0.04 11.15
C ASP A 86 4.91 -1.01 10.35
N ILE A 87 6.08 -0.64 9.83
CA ILE A 87 6.82 -1.40 8.82
C ILE A 87 7.91 -2.26 9.46
N THR A 88 7.96 -3.53 9.09
CA THR A 88 9.04 -4.47 9.45
C THR A 88 9.66 -5.06 8.18
N ASN A 89 10.98 -5.06 8.09
CA ASN A 89 11.70 -5.72 7.02
C ASN A 89 11.81 -7.24 7.30
N VAL A 90 11.29 -8.08 6.43
CA VAL A 90 11.26 -9.55 6.55
C VAL A 90 11.88 -10.25 5.32
N PRO A 91 13.16 -9.99 5.00
CA PRO A 91 13.85 -10.53 3.83
C PRO A 91 14.35 -11.97 4.04
N CYS A 92 13.78 -12.71 4.99
CA CYS A 92 14.17 -14.09 5.27
C CYS A 92 13.47 -15.03 4.28
N THR A 93 14.26 -15.81 3.56
CA THR A 93 13.73 -16.93 2.77
C THR A 93 13.96 -18.23 3.52
N SER A 94 12.93 -19.09 3.56
CA SER A 94 13.04 -20.45 4.10
C SER A 94 13.06 -21.42 2.92
N PRO A 95 14.23 -21.88 2.47
CA PRO A 95 14.31 -22.86 1.39
C PRO A 95 13.67 -24.20 1.81
N PRO A 96 13.13 -24.99 0.86
CA PRO A 96 12.47 -26.28 1.17
C PRO A 96 13.36 -27.27 1.93
N SER A 97 14.66 -27.19 1.72
CA SER A 97 15.69 -27.88 2.48
C SER A 97 16.83 -26.89 2.76
N GLY A 98 17.01 -26.52 4.02
CA GLY A 98 18.08 -25.61 4.44
C GLY A 98 17.72 -24.76 5.65
N GLN A 99 18.70 -24.01 6.15
CA GLN A 99 18.47 -23.01 7.19
C GLN A 99 17.89 -21.73 6.57
N PRO A 100 17.00 -21.01 7.28
CA PRO A 100 16.52 -19.71 6.84
C PRO A 100 17.68 -18.76 6.57
N GLN A 101 17.68 -18.11 5.40
CA GLN A 101 18.66 -17.10 5.06
C GLN A 101 18.01 -15.73 5.11
N CYS A 102 18.46 -14.91 6.05
CA CYS A 102 17.99 -13.55 6.28
C CYS A 102 19.03 -12.54 5.79
N SER A 103 18.57 -11.41 5.24
CA SER A 103 19.46 -10.28 5.01
C SER A 103 19.83 -9.60 6.34
N PRO A 104 20.90 -8.78 6.37
CA PRO A 104 21.33 -8.05 7.57
C PRO A 104 20.24 -7.15 8.18
N ASP A 105 19.29 -6.71 7.37
CA ASP A 105 18.23 -5.78 7.77
C ASP A 105 16.96 -6.50 8.24
N ALA A 106 16.99 -7.82 8.41
CA ALA A 106 15.84 -8.60 8.85
C ALA A 106 15.41 -8.23 10.28
N GLY A 107 14.10 -8.02 10.45
CA GLY A 107 13.49 -7.63 11.72
C GLY A 107 13.60 -6.13 12.04
N LEU A 108 14.28 -5.33 11.22
CA LEU A 108 14.34 -3.89 11.43
C LEU A 108 12.96 -3.26 11.23
N PHE A 109 12.65 -2.30 12.09
CA PHE A 109 11.35 -1.66 12.20
C PHE A 109 11.46 -0.15 12.00
N ALA A 110 10.43 0.46 11.41
CA ALA A 110 10.22 1.89 11.41
C ALA A 110 8.75 2.23 11.13
N VAL A 111 8.38 3.49 11.33
CA VAL A 111 7.02 3.99 11.13
C VAL A 111 7.01 5.00 9.99
N MET A 112 6.06 4.84 9.07
CA MET A 112 5.74 5.83 8.04
C MET A 112 4.32 6.32 8.26
N ILE A 113 4.10 7.62 8.16
CA ILE A 113 2.75 8.22 8.21
C ILE A 113 2.51 8.94 6.90
N ILE A 114 1.40 8.61 6.23
CA ILE A 114 0.90 9.33 5.08
C ILE A 114 -0.38 10.06 5.47
N SER A 115 -0.29 11.38 5.60
CA SER A 115 -1.42 12.26 5.90
C SER A 115 -2.01 12.79 4.60
N THR A 116 -3.33 12.73 4.46
CA THR A 116 -4.07 13.22 3.30
C THR A 116 -5.08 14.25 3.77
N TYR A 117 -4.84 15.52 3.44
CA TYR A 117 -5.70 16.63 3.82
C TYR A 117 -6.47 17.16 2.62
N GLN A 118 -7.62 17.75 2.88
CA GLN A 118 -8.30 18.54 1.87
C GLN A 118 -7.44 19.73 1.44
N ARG A 119 -7.44 20.00 0.15
CA ARG A 119 -6.75 21.16 -0.44
C ARG A 119 -7.41 22.49 -0.06
N GLU A 120 -8.69 22.45 0.30
CA GLU A 120 -9.50 23.62 0.73
C GLU A 120 -9.40 24.83 -0.21
N GLY A 121 -9.27 24.58 -1.51
CA GLY A 121 -9.19 25.64 -2.53
C GLY A 121 -7.84 26.35 -2.64
N SER A 122 -6.81 25.92 -1.91
CA SER A 122 -5.45 26.51 -2.00
C SER A 122 -4.91 26.41 -3.43
N ALA A 123 -4.50 27.54 -4.03
CA ALA A 123 -4.04 27.57 -5.42
C ALA A 123 -2.67 26.89 -5.60
N ASP A 124 -1.79 27.04 -4.63
CA ASP A 124 -0.42 26.53 -4.61
C ASP A 124 -0.08 25.93 -3.24
N LEU A 125 1.05 25.22 -3.17
CA LEU A 125 1.47 24.51 -1.97
C LEU A 125 2.01 25.45 -0.90
N ALA A 126 2.64 26.55 -1.31
CA ALA A 126 3.20 27.53 -0.38
C ALA A 126 2.10 28.17 0.47
N HIS A 127 0.98 28.55 -0.14
CA HIS A 127 -0.17 29.10 0.56
C HIS A 127 -0.81 28.08 1.52
N TRP A 128 -1.00 26.83 1.09
CA TRP A 128 -1.56 25.80 1.97
C TRP A 128 -0.67 25.57 3.21
N VAL A 129 0.65 25.52 3.02
CA VAL A 129 1.62 25.37 4.11
C VAL A 129 1.59 26.59 5.04
N GLU A 130 1.55 27.80 4.48
CA GLU A 130 1.47 29.03 5.28
C GLU A 130 0.22 29.03 6.18
N VAL A 131 -0.92 28.54 5.71
CA VAL A 131 -2.17 28.50 6.49
C VAL A 131 -2.15 27.39 7.54
N ASN A 132 -1.66 26.19 7.20
CA ASN A 132 -1.87 24.98 8.00
C ASN A 132 -0.67 24.55 8.87
N ILE A 133 0.54 25.01 8.57
CA ILE A 133 1.75 24.59 9.29
C ILE A 133 2.41 25.80 9.95
N LYS A 134 2.59 25.71 11.27
CA LYS A 134 3.22 26.75 12.09
C LYS A 134 4.34 26.16 12.97
N PRO A 135 5.51 26.82 13.07
CA PRO A 135 5.94 27.98 12.27
C PRO A 135 6.06 27.61 10.78
N VAL A 136 6.02 28.61 9.89
CA VAL A 136 6.12 28.37 8.44
C VAL A 136 7.53 27.86 8.14
N PRO A 137 7.69 26.63 7.60
CA PRO A 137 8.99 26.03 7.35
C PRO A 137 9.58 26.51 6.01
N ASP A 138 10.89 26.34 5.85
CA ASP A 138 11.54 26.48 4.55
C ASP A 138 11.11 25.33 3.61
N LEU A 139 10.85 25.68 2.35
CA LEU A 139 10.32 24.75 1.35
C LEU A 139 11.39 24.45 0.28
N GLN A 140 11.85 23.20 0.22
CA GLN A 140 12.75 22.75 -0.84
C GLN A 140 11.94 22.02 -1.91
N THR A 141 11.85 22.56 -3.12
CA THR A 141 11.15 21.89 -4.23
C THR A 141 11.77 20.52 -4.55
N ILE A 142 10.91 19.51 -4.76
CA ILE A 142 11.29 18.16 -5.16
C ILE A 142 10.37 17.66 -6.28
N SER A 143 10.78 16.59 -6.96
CA SER A 143 9.89 15.82 -7.83
C SER A 143 9.31 14.63 -7.05
N TRP A 144 7.99 14.52 -7.00
CA TRP A 144 7.30 13.42 -6.32
C TRP A 144 6.13 12.91 -7.16
N GLY A 145 6.28 11.71 -7.73
CA GLY A 145 5.26 11.05 -8.53
C GLY A 145 4.74 11.93 -9.66
N ASN A 146 3.42 12.10 -9.69
CA ASN A 146 2.71 13.03 -10.56
C ASN A 146 2.02 14.17 -9.78
N ALA A 147 2.58 14.58 -8.63
CA ALA A 147 2.08 15.73 -7.90
C ALA A 147 2.14 17.01 -8.77
N VAL A 148 1.24 17.95 -8.50
CA VAL A 148 1.22 19.28 -9.13
C VAL A 148 2.42 20.09 -8.65
N GLU A 149 2.61 20.11 -7.34
CA GLU A 149 3.76 20.70 -6.66
C GLU A 149 4.20 19.75 -5.56
N ALA A 150 5.50 19.67 -5.28
CA ALA A 150 5.99 18.94 -4.13
C ALA A 150 7.22 19.63 -3.52
N VAL A 151 7.28 19.60 -2.20
CA VAL A 151 8.37 20.17 -1.42
C VAL A 151 8.83 19.18 -0.34
N LYS A 152 10.08 19.29 0.05
CA LYS A 152 10.64 18.69 1.26
C LYS A 152 10.84 19.80 2.29
N LEU A 153 10.43 19.53 3.52
CA LEU A 153 10.63 20.41 4.66
C LEU A 153 11.98 20.16 5.33
N THR A 154 12.40 21.09 6.17
CA THR A 154 13.64 20.97 6.97
C THR A 154 13.60 19.83 7.98
N ASP A 155 12.42 19.43 8.45
CA ASP A 155 12.21 18.28 9.33
C ASP A 155 12.24 16.92 8.60
N GLY A 156 12.38 16.94 7.26
CA GLY A 156 12.45 15.75 6.42
C GLY A 156 11.11 15.30 5.83
N ARG A 157 9.98 15.82 6.31
CA ARG A 157 8.66 15.53 5.74
C ARG A 157 8.59 16.03 4.30
N ARG A 158 7.83 15.31 3.48
CA ARG A 158 7.54 15.71 2.11
C ARG A 158 6.07 16.05 1.99
N ILE A 159 5.76 17.13 1.29
CA ILE A 159 4.40 17.58 1.05
C ILE A 159 4.18 17.64 -0.46
N ALA A 160 3.10 17.06 -0.94
CA ALA A 160 2.64 17.12 -2.32
C ALA A 160 1.27 17.81 -2.39
N LEU A 161 1.17 18.81 -3.26
CA LEU A 161 -0.12 19.30 -3.76
C LEU A 161 -0.58 18.39 -4.89
N THR A 162 -1.76 17.83 -4.77
CA THR A 162 -2.40 17.01 -5.80
C THR A 162 -3.60 17.75 -6.37
N PRO A 163 -4.25 17.23 -7.42
CA PRO A 163 -5.48 17.84 -7.94
C PRO A 163 -6.58 18.00 -6.86
N HIS A 164 -6.64 17.10 -5.88
CA HIS A 164 -7.73 17.03 -4.90
C HIS A 164 -7.30 17.25 -3.44
N HIS A 165 -6.05 16.90 -3.11
CA HIS A 165 -5.58 16.80 -1.73
C HIS A 165 -4.22 17.45 -1.56
N VAL A 166 -3.83 17.62 -0.30
CA VAL A 166 -2.44 17.79 0.11
C VAL A 166 -2.00 16.51 0.81
N VAL A 167 -0.96 15.87 0.32
CA VAL A 167 -0.42 14.63 0.88
C VAL A 167 0.91 14.92 1.58
N ILE A 168 1.03 14.51 2.83
CA ILE A 168 2.28 14.60 3.60
C ILE A 168 2.81 13.20 3.86
N MET A 169 4.06 12.95 3.50
CA MET A 169 4.79 11.75 3.89
C MET A 169 5.78 12.11 4.99
N ASP A 170 5.56 11.51 6.16
CA ASP A 170 6.46 11.53 7.31
C ASP A 170 7.14 10.16 7.46
N LEU A 171 8.47 10.17 7.49
CA LEU A 171 9.31 8.98 7.58
C LEU A 171 10.06 9.05 8.90
N HIS A 172 9.54 8.38 9.93
CA HIS A 172 10.17 8.41 11.23
C HIS A 172 11.57 7.77 11.16
N SER A 173 12.54 8.43 11.78
CA SER A 173 13.86 7.86 11.97
C SER A 173 13.76 6.56 12.78
N GLY A 174 14.37 5.50 12.28
CA GLY A 174 14.40 4.20 12.95
C GLY A 174 15.52 3.31 12.41
N PRO A 175 15.69 2.12 12.98
CA PRO A 175 16.67 1.14 12.51
C PRO A 175 16.48 0.80 11.02
N LEU A 176 15.23 0.72 10.55
CA LEU A 176 14.94 0.61 9.13
C LEU A 176 15.00 2.01 8.48
N ASN A 177 15.90 2.20 7.52
CA ASN A 177 16.10 3.49 6.86
C ASN A 177 15.02 3.76 5.79
N LEU A 178 13.84 4.19 6.23
CA LEU A 178 12.72 4.52 5.35
C LEU A 178 13.04 5.68 4.41
N GLU A 179 13.81 6.67 4.86
CA GLU A 179 14.22 7.82 4.06
C GLU A 179 14.96 7.36 2.80
N LYS A 180 15.91 6.43 2.92
CA LYS A 180 16.63 5.84 1.79
C LYS A 180 15.67 5.11 0.85
N GLU A 181 14.85 4.20 1.39
CA GLU A 181 14.02 3.31 0.59
C GLU A 181 12.87 4.04 -0.13
N MET A 182 12.26 5.04 0.51
CA MET A 182 11.16 5.80 -0.10
C MET A 182 11.67 6.92 -1.01
N SER A 183 12.83 7.52 -0.73
CA SER A 183 13.42 8.53 -1.62
C SER A 183 13.73 7.97 -3.01
N SER A 184 14.22 6.74 -3.10
CA SER A 184 14.49 6.09 -4.40
C SER A 184 13.22 5.72 -5.17
N ARG A 185 12.04 5.83 -4.54
CA ARG A 185 10.74 5.40 -5.08
C ARG A 185 9.75 6.55 -5.25
N LEU A 186 10.15 7.79 -5.01
CA LEU A 186 9.25 8.95 -5.17
C LEU A 186 8.61 9.01 -6.56
N SER A 187 9.32 8.62 -7.63
CA SER A 187 8.79 8.61 -8.99
C SER A 187 7.69 7.56 -9.22
N THR A 188 7.52 6.60 -8.32
CA THR A 188 6.50 5.55 -8.43
C THR A 188 5.13 6.00 -7.93
N TRP A 189 5.06 7.11 -7.20
CA TRP A 189 3.82 7.61 -6.62
C TRP A 189 2.81 8.08 -7.67
N LYS A 190 1.54 7.84 -7.39
CA LYS A 190 0.38 8.33 -8.16
C LYS A 190 -0.62 9.00 -7.22
N PHE A 191 -1.16 10.15 -7.61
CA PHE A 191 -2.05 11.00 -6.81
C PHE A 191 -3.39 11.34 -7.49
N ASN A 192 -3.91 10.44 -8.31
CA ASN A 192 -5.09 10.67 -9.16
C ASN A 192 -5.81 9.37 -9.52
N LEU A 193 -6.00 8.51 -8.52
CA LEU A 193 -6.73 7.24 -8.67
C LEU A 193 -8.23 7.42 -8.46
#